data_AF-A0A962JH61-F1
#
_entry.id   AF-A0A962JH61-F1
#
_cell.length_a   1.000
_cell.length_b   1.000
_cell.length_c   1.000
_cell.angle_alpha   90.00
_cell.angle_beta   90.00
_cell.angle_gamma   90.00
#
_symmetry.space_group_name_H-M   'P 1'
#
loop_
_entity.id
_entity.type
_entity.pdbx_description
1 polymer ?
#
loop_
_entity_poly.entity_id
_entity_poly.type
_entity_poly.pdbx_seq_one_letter_code
_entity_poly.pdbx_strand_id
1 'polypeptide(L)'
;MYQAGWSKQEIRVKAQGYAMMGYGMWHNRAWGQQTPLFARAIWLVDEQGNEIAFCCLDLGYITYAMRSTIIRQLQDTIGDSFNPERLVLTCTHTHSGPGGCTHDALYNVVTPGFVSDNLQQIVLATVEALLAARTHLQAVELSLAHAAFAETTAVAWNRSLEAYNRNPEVSKLNHQQCHLALNREMPVLAIRHQGQVAAFVSLFGVHATA
;
A
#
# COMPACT_ATOMS: atom_id res chain seq x y z
N MET A 1 -6.53 2.95 -26.95
CA MET A 1 -6.96 1.91 -26.01
C MET A 1 -5.95 1.85 -24.88
N TYR A 2 -6.40 1.78 -23.61
CA TYR A 2 -5.48 1.61 -22.48
C TYR A 2 -4.82 0.23 -22.49
N GLN A 3 -3.60 0.16 -21.98
CA GLN A 3 -2.95 -1.10 -21.64
C GLN A 3 -2.69 -1.17 -20.15
N ALA A 4 -2.81 -2.37 -19.58
CA ALA A 4 -2.42 -2.62 -18.21
C ALA A 4 -1.75 -3.99 -18.08
N GLY A 5 -0.81 -4.07 -17.15
CA GLY A 5 -0.33 -5.33 -16.62
C GLY A 5 -0.38 -5.27 -15.11
N TRP A 6 -0.54 -6.43 -14.48
CA TRP A 6 -0.70 -6.56 -13.05
C TRP A 6 0.12 -7.74 -12.53
N SER A 7 0.64 -7.61 -11.32
CA SER A 7 1.44 -8.66 -10.69
C SER A 7 1.28 -8.64 -9.17
N LYS A 8 1.57 -9.79 -8.57
CA LYS A 8 1.57 -9.99 -7.12
C LYS A 8 2.81 -10.81 -6.77
N GLN A 9 3.70 -10.23 -5.97
CA GLN A 9 4.90 -10.92 -5.48
C GLN A 9 4.88 -10.95 -3.96
N GLU A 10 5.30 -12.09 -3.40
CA GLU A 10 5.43 -12.24 -1.94
C GLU A 10 6.65 -11.47 -1.43
N ILE A 11 6.48 -10.74 -0.33
CA ILE A 11 7.57 -10.10 0.41
C ILE A 11 8.13 -11.16 1.36
N ARG A 12 9.26 -11.76 0.98
CA ARG A 12 9.84 -12.96 1.62
C ARG A 12 10.64 -12.63 2.90
N VAL A 13 10.11 -11.78 3.76
CA VAL A 13 10.70 -11.49 5.07
C VAL A 13 10.60 -12.70 5.99
N LYS A 14 11.64 -12.98 6.77
CA LYS A 14 11.65 -14.07 7.75
C LYS A 14 11.39 -13.56 9.15
N ALA A 15 10.49 -14.20 9.86
CA ALA A 15 10.28 -13.96 11.28
C ALA A 15 11.53 -14.37 12.08
N GLN A 16 12.16 -13.39 12.74
CA GLN A 16 13.41 -13.57 13.50
C GLN A 16 13.29 -13.09 14.96
N GLY A 17 12.06 -12.88 15.45
CA GLY A 17 11.83 -12.33 16.78
C GLY A 17 12.04 -10.81 16.88
N TYR A 18 12.13 -10.10 15.75
CA TYR A 18 12.16 -8.63 15.72
C TYR A 18 10.78 -8.04 15.98
N ALA A 19 10.73 -6.81 16.51
CA ALA A 19 9.47 -6.11 16.72
C ALA A 19 8.77 -5.83 15.38
N MET A 20 7.45 -6.02 15.36
CA MET A 20 6.62 -5.64 14.21
C MET A 20 6.48 -4.12 14.13
N MET A 21 6.42 -3.59 12.91
CA MET A 21 6.19 -2.17 12.66
C MET A 21 4.74 -1.81 13.04
N GLY A 22 4.54 -0.68 13.72
CA GLY A 22 3.23 -0.04 13.84
C GLY A 22 2.92 0.44 15.27
N TYR A 23 2.85 -0.50 16.21
CA TYR A 23 2.42 -0.19 17.59
C TYR A 23 3.47 0.49 18.47
N GLY A 24 4.74 0.54 18.05
CA GLY A 24 5.82 1.10 18.88
C GLY A 24 6.05 0.32 20.17
N MET A 25 5.78 -0.99 20.17
CA MET A 25 5.91 -1.87 21.32
C MET A 25 7.07 -2.85 21.11
N TRP A 26 8.14 -2.74 21.91
CA TRP A 26 9.34 -3.58 21.80
C TRP A 26 9.08 -5.09 22.06
N HIS A 27 8.01 -5.41 22.81
CA HIS A 27 7.62 -6.78 23.10
C HIS A 27 6.70 -7.41 22.04
N ASN A 28 6.21 -6.61 21.07
CA ASN A 28 5.37 -7.10 19.98
C ASN A 28 6.23 -7.70 18.86
N ARG A 29 6.66 -8.96 19.03
CA ARG A 29 7.69 -9.61 18.21
C ARG A 29 7.12 -10.63 17.22
N ALA A 30 7.66 -10.65 16.00
CA ALA A 30 7.30 -11.62 14.97
C ALA A 30 8.07 -12.93 15.14
N TRP A 31 7.37 -14.00 15.51
CA TRP A 31 7.92 -15.36 15.65
C TRP A 31 7.43 -16.34 14.58
N GLY A 32 6.52 -15.90 13.73
CA GLY A 32 5.98 -16.70 12.63
C GLY A 32 5.21 -15.83 11.65
N GLN A 33 4.59 -16.48 10.67
CA GLN A 33 3.79 -15.84 9.63
C GLN A 33 2.40 -16.50 9.61
N GLN A 34 1.36 -15.72 9.86
CA GLN A 34 -0.02 -16.20 9.73
C GLN A 34 -0.48 -16.15 8.27
N THR A 35 -0.26 -15.02 7.60
CA THR A 35 -0.52 -14.81 6.17
C THR A 35 0.69 -14.15 5.51
N PRO A 36 0.99 -14.46 4.24
CA PRO A 36 2.07 -13.78 3.54
C PRO A 36 1.74 -12.31 3.27
N LEU A 37 2.79 -11.49 3.24
CA LEU A 37 2.74 -10.09 2.82
C LEU A 37 3.08 -10.00 1.34
N PHE A 38 2.42 -9.10 0.60
CA PHE A 38 2.61 -8.99 -0.85
C PHE A 38 2.91 -7.56 -1.31
N ALA A 39 3.68 -7.47 -2.38
CA ALA A 39 3.72 -6.32 -3.27
C ALA A 39 2.73 -6.58 -4.42
N ARG A 40 1.72 -5.71 -4.58
CA ARG A 40 0.74 -5.78 -5.67
C ARG A 40 0.97 -4.60 -6.60
N ALA A 41 1.38 -4.87 -7.83
CA ALA A 41 1.72 -3.86 -8.81
C ALA A 41 0.71 -3.83 -9.96
N ILE A 42 0.45 -2.62 -10.46
CA ILE A 42 -0.29 -2.33 -11.68
C ILE A 42 0.56 -1.36 -12.48
N TRP A 43 0.83 -1.68 -13.74
CA TRP A 43 1.46 -0.79 -14.71
C TRP A 43 0.41 -0.41 -15.75
N LEU A 44 0.15 0.88 -15.94
CA LEU A 44 -0.85 1.40 -16.87
C LEU A 44 -0.16 2.22 -17.94
N VAL A 45 -0.65 2.08 -19.17
CA VAL A 45 -0.26 2.89 -20.32
C VAL A 45 -1.50 3.45 -20.97
N ASP A 46 -1.54 4.76 -21.20
CA ASP A 46 -2.66 5.40 -21.90
C ASP A 46 -2.52 5.30 -23.44
N GLU A 47 -3.46 5.88 -24.17
CA GLU A 47 -3.48 5.83 -25.63
C GLU A 47 -2.35 6.62 -26.30
N GLN A 48 -1.73 7.54 -25.55
CA GLN A 48 -0.62 8.38 -26.00
C GLN A 48 0.74 7.76 -25.65
N GLY A 49 0.74 6.62 -24.95
CA GLY A 49 1.96 5.95 -24.49
C GLY A 49 2.48 6.48 -23.15
N ASN A 50 1.73 7.31 -22.43
CA ASN A 50 2.13 7.75 -21.09
C ASN A 50 2.00 6.59 -20.10
N GLU A 51 3.06 6.34 -19.35
CA GLU A 51 3.11 5.26 -18.36
C GLU A 51 2.86 5.78 -16.93
N ILE A 52 2.17 4.99 -16.11
CA ILE A 52 2.12 5.14 -14.66
C ILE A 52 2.23 3.78 -13.98
N ALA A 53 3.04 3.71 -12.93
CA ALA A 53 3.24 2.51 -12.13
C ALA A 53 2.68 2.72 -10.73
N PHE A 54 1.81 1.82 -10.28
CA PHE A 54 1.23 1.82 -8.94
C PHE A 54 1.60 0.51 -8.23
N CYS A 55 2.12 0.59 -7.01
CA CYS A 55 2.35 -0.58 -6.18
C CYS A 55 1.85 -0.36 -4.75
N CYS A 56 1.01 -1.29 -4.28
CA CYS A 56 0.53 -1.35 -2.90
C CYS A 56 1.22 -2.50 -2.16
N LEU A 57 1.92 -2.18 -1.08
CA LEU A 57 2.64 -3.13 -0.23
C LEU A 57 1.82 -3.47 1.02
N ASP A 58 1.80 -4.74 1.41
CA ASP A 58 1.29 -5.16 2.73
C ASP A 58 2.31 -4.79 3.82
N LEU A 59 2.42 -3.48 4.10
CA LEU A 59 3.33 -2.88 5.07
C LEU A 59 2.64 -1.77 5.85
N GLY A 60 3.29 -1.32 6.93
CA GLY A 60 2.82 -0.18 7.72
C GLY A 60 3.22 1.19 7.16
N TYR A 61 4.19 1.26 6.25
CA TYR A 61 4.66 2.53 5.67
C TYR A 61 5.39 2.31 4.34
N ILE A 62 5.70 3.41 3.66
CA ILE A 62 6.68 3.47 2.58
C ILE A 62 7.76 4.46 3.02
N THR A 63 9.02 4.01 3.05
CA THR A 63 10.13 4.79 3.58
C THR A 63 10.98 5.35 2.43
N TYR A 64 11.80 6.37 2.71
CA TYR A 64 12.75 6.87 1.73
C TYR A 64 13.74 5.77 1.29
N ALA A 65 14.21 4.94 2.23
CA ALA A 65 15.11 3.83 1.96
C ALA A 65 14.50 2.83 0.96
N MET A 66 13.21 2.50 1.13
CA MET A 66 12.48 1.66 0.17
C MET A 66 12.39 2.35 -1.20
N ARG A 67 11.82 3.55 -1.25
CA ARG A 67 11.54 4.26 -2.51
C ARG A 67 12.81 4.51 -3.32
N SER A 68 13.86 5.04 -2.69
CA SER A 68 15.13 5.36 -3.37
C SER A 68 15.81 4.10 -3.93
N THR A 69 15.82 3.00 -3.18
CA THR A 69 16.42 1.73 -3.63
C THR A 69 15.61 1.09 -4.76
N ILE A 70 14.27 1.12 -4.68
CA ILE A 70 13.38 0.62 -5.75
C ILE A 70 13.61 1.42 -7.04
N ILE A 71 13.62 2.76 -6.96
CA ILE A 71 13.87 3.62 -8.13
C ILE A 71 15.21 3.27 -8.76
N ARG A 72 16.27 3.17 -7.96
CA ARG A 72 17.60 2.81 -8.45
C ARG A 72 17.59 1.48 -9.20
N GLN A 73 17.02 0.42 -8.61
CA GLN A 73 16.98 -0.90 -9.25
C GLN A 73 16.13 -0.92 -10.53
N LEU A 74 15.03 -0.17 -10.56
CA LEU A 74 14.23 -0.01 -11.78
C LEU A 74 15.04 0.70 -12.86
N GLN A 75 15.72 1.81 -12.54
CA GLN A 75 16.59 2.52 -13.49
C GLN A 75 17.73 1.64 -14.00
N ASP A 76 18.37 0.86 -13.12
CA ASP A 76 19.42 -0.09 -13.50
C ASP A 76 18.89 -1.17 -14.46
N THR A 77 17.60 -1.53 -14.39
CA THR A 77 17.01 -2.62 -15.19
C THR A 77 16.36 -2.15 -16.49
N ILE A 78 15.60 -1.05 -16.45
CA ILE A 78 14.81 -0.54 -17.59
C ILE A 78 15.32 0.80 -18.13
N GLY A 79 16.45 1.28 -17.62
CA GLY A 79 17.18 2.45 -18.10
C GLY A 79 16.44 3.77 -17.89
N ASP A 80 16.94 4.80 -18.59
CA ASP A 80 16.44 6.19 -18.53
C ASP A 80 14.97 6.34 -18.98
N SER A 81 14.37 5.29 -19.55
CA SER A 81 12.94 5.26 -19.87
C SER A 81 12.04 5.29 -18.63
N PHE A 82 12.56 4.89 -17.47
CA PHE A 82 11.82 4.94 -16.23
C PHE A 82 11.77 6.35 -15.65
N ASN A 83 10.56 6.91 -15.56
CA ASN A 83 10.33 8.18 -14.87
C ASN A 83 9.88 7.93 -13.41
N PRO A 84 10.71 8.29 -12.40
CA PRO A 84 10.34 8.10 -10.99
C PRO A 84 9.13 8.92 -10.53
N GLU A 85 8.80 10.02 -11.22
CA GLU A 85 7.62 10.84 -10.94
C GLU A 85 6.31 10.13 -11.30
N ARG A 86 6.39 9.10 -12.15
CA ARG A 86 5.26 8.25 -12.56
C ARG A 86 5.12 6.98 -11.69
N LEU A 87 5.91 6.86 -10.63
CA LEU A 87 5.83 5.75 -9.67
C LEU A 87 5.10 6.16 -8.39
N VAL A 88 3.94 5.56 -8.17
CA VAL A 88 3.19 5.61 -6.92
C VAL A 88 3.50 4.35 -6.10
N LEU A 89 4.09 4.54 -4.93
CA LEU A 89 4.24 3.49 -3.91
C LEU A 89 3.33 3.83 -2.73
N THR A 90 2.52 2.87 -2.31
CA THR A 90 1.64 2.99 -1.14
C THR A 90 1.62 1.68 -0.36
N CYS A 91 0.97 1.68 0.78
CA CYS A 91 0.84 0.50 1.62
C CYS A 91 -0.53 0.41 2.29
N THR A 92 -0.90 -0.79 2.74
CA THR A 92 -2.16 -1.04 3.47
C THR A 92 -2.18 -0.48 4.89
N HIS A 93 -1.03 -0.04 5.39
CA HIS A 93 -0.83 0.41 6.77
C HIS A 93 -1.08 -0.69 7.80
N THR A 94 -0.67 -1.93 7.51
CA THR A 94 -0.74 -3.04 8.49
C THR A 94 0.28 -2.86 9.62
N HIS A 95 -0.15 -3.12 10.85
CA HIS A 95 0.72 -3.12 12.04
C HIS A 95 1.35 -4.48 12.36
N SER A 96 1.24 -5.44 11.44
CA SER A 96 1.74 -6.82 11.58
C SER A 96 2.83 -7.15 10.56
N GLY A 97 3.51 -6.11 10.04
CA GLY A 97 4.63 -6.22 9.10
C GLY A 97 6.01 -6.11 9.78
N PRO A 98 7.10 -6.35 9.03
CA PRO A 98 8.46 -6.27 9.56
C PRO A 98 8.85 -4.83 9.94
N GLY A 99 9.42 -4.66 11.13
CA GLY A 99 10.15 -3.45 11.50
C GLY A 99 11.59 -3.43 10.98
N GLY A 100 12.32 -2.33 11.21
CA GLY A 100 13.73 -2.21 10.84
C GLY A 100 13.96 -1.88 9.37
N CYS A 101 12.93 -1.40 8.65
CA CYS A 101 12.96 -1.25 7.19
C CYS A 101 13.25 0.20 6.72
N THR A 102 13.90 1.01 7.57
CA THR A 102 14.30 2.38 7.22
C THR A 102 15.65 2.74 7.84
N HIS A 103 16.24 3.85 7.39
CA HIS A 103 17.44 4.44 7.99
C HIS A 103 17.11 5.45 9.10
N ASP A 104 15.84 5.83 9.28
CA ASP A 104 15.42 6.77 10.32
C ASP A 104 15.39 6.09 11.71
N ALA A 105 16.15 6.64 12.66
CA ALA A 105 16.27 6.08 13.99
C ALA A 105 14.91 5.99 14.73
N LEU A 106 14.04 6.98 14.56
CA LEU A 106 12.74 7.05 15.24
C LEU A 106 11.87 5.82 14.93
N TYR A 107 11.83 5.39 13.67
CA TYR A 107 11.03 4.25 13.23
C TYR A 107 11.63 2.89 13.60
N ASN A 108 12.90 2.87 13.99
CA ASN A 108 13.63 1.66 14.37
C ASN A 108 13.84 1.54 15.90
N VAL A 109 13.29 2.45 16.71
CA VAL A 109 13.55 2.51 18.15
C VAL A 109 13.15 1.23 18.90
N VAL A 110 12.12 0.52 18.41
CA VAL A 110 11.64 -0.75 19.00
C VAL A 110 12.20 -1.99 18.32
N THR A 111 12.98 -1.83 17.25
CA THR A 111 13.65 -2.91 16.52
C THR A 111 15.12 -2.95 16.94
N PRO A 112 15.93 -3.95 16.55
CA PRO A 112 17.38 -3.93 16.80
C PRO A 112 18.12 -2.88 15.94
N GLY A 113 17.48 -1.76 15.59
CA GLY A 113 17.93 -0.82 14.57
C GLY A 113 17.47 -1.21 13.16
N PHE A 114 18.31 -0.90 12.18
CA PHE A 114 18.09 -1.20 10.76
C PHE A 114 18.36 -2.68 10.46
N VAL A 115 17.43 -3.33 9.77
CA VAL A 115 17.52 -4.73 9.36
C VAL A 115 17.57 -4.77 7.84
N SER A 116 18.78 -4.83 7.28
CA SER A 116 19.00 -4.72 5.84
C SER A 116 18.31 -5.82 5.03
N ASP A 117 18.26 -7.05 5.55
CA ASP A 117 17.58 -8.17 4.89
C ASP A 117 16.08 -7.87 4.69
N ASN A 118 15.40 -7.34 5.71
CA ASN A 118 13.99 -6.96 5.59
C ASN A 118 13.77 -5.92 4.48
N LEU A 119 14.60 -4.88 4.45
CA LEU A 119 14.54 -3.87 3.38
C LEU A 119 14.78 -4.52 2.00
N GLN A 120 15.79 -5.37 1.89
CA GLN A 120 16.14 -6.02 0.63
C GLN A 120 15.01 -6.90 0.10
N GLN A 121 14.36 -7.70 0.95
CA GLN A 121 13.22 -8.54 0.56
C GLN A 121 12.02 -7.70 0.10
N ILE A 122 11.77 -6.54 0.73
CA ILE A 122 10.72 -5.60 0.32
C ILE A 122 11.03 -5.00 -1.05
N VAL A 123 12.25 -4.50 -1.25
CA VAL A 123 12.70 -3.91 -2.51
C VAL A 123 12.61 -4.94 -3.63
N LEU A 124 13.16 -6.14 -3.40
CA LEU A 124 13.16 -7.23 -4.38
C LEU A 124 11.74 -7.57 -4.84
N ALA A 125 10.83 -7.85 -3.91
CA ALA A 125 9.43 -8.18 -4.24
C ALA A 125 8.73 -7.04 -4.99
N THR A 126 9.01 -5.79 -4.63
CA THR A 126 8.41 -4.62 -5.29
C THR A 126 8.91 -4.45 -6.72
N VAL A 127 10.22 -4.57 -6.94
CA VAL A 127 10.84 -4.49 -8.27
C VAL A 127 10.37 -5.66 -9.13
N GLU A 128 10.36 -6.89 -8.61
CA GLU A 128 9.83 -8.08 -9.31
C GLU A 128 8.36 -7.87 -9.72
N ALA A 129 7.51 -7.34 -8.83
CA ALA A 129 6.11 -7.09 -9.13
C ALA A 129 5.94 -6.02 -10.22
N LEU A 130 6.66 -4.92 -10.12
CA LEU A 130 6.60 -3.81 -11.08
C LEU A 130 7.09 -4.23 -12.46
N LEU A 131 8.23 -4.92 -12.54
CA LEU A 131 8.77 -5.39 -13.81
C LEU A 131 7.86 -6.44 -14.44
N ALA A 132 7.36 -7.41 -13.67
CA ALA A 132 6.41 -8.40 -14.17
C ALA A 132 5.15 -7.74 -14.73
N ALA A 133 4.57 -6.77 -14.00
CA ALA A 133 3.42 -6.00 -14.46
C ALA A 133 3.74 -5.25 -15.77
N ARG A 134 4.89 -4.59 -15.88
CA ARG A 134 5.30 -3.89 -17.10
C ARG A 134 5.51 -4.82 -18.30
N THR A 135 6.10 -5.99 -18.08
CA THR A 135 6.38 -6.94 -19.17
C THR A 135 5.14 -7.63 -19.72
N HIS A 136 4.04 -7.64 -18.97
CA HIS A 136 2.79 -8.34 -19.32
C HIS A 136 1.65 -7.35 -19.59
N LEU A 137 1.92 -6.25 -20.31
CA LEU A 137 0.90 -5.29 -20.72
C LEU A 137 -0.11 -5.93 -21.68
N GLN A 138 -1.40 -5.76 -21.40
CA GLN A 138 -2.52 -6.22 -22.22
C GLN A 138 -3.49 -5.08 -22.45
N ALA A 139 -4.22 -5.12 -23.56
CA ALA A 139 -5.32 -4.19 -23.83
C ALA A 139 -6.41 -4.32 -22.76
N VAL A 140 -6.84 -3.21 -22.16
CA VAL A 140 -7.85 -3.23 -21.08
C VAL A 140 -8.87 -2.12 -21.20
N GLU A 141 -9.99 -2.33 -20.51
CA GLU A 141 -10.98 -1.30 -20.19
C GLU A 141 -10.83 -0.89 -18.73
N LEU A 142 -10.88 0.41 -18.48
CA LEU A 142 -10.82 0.99 -17.14
C LEU A 142 -12.20 1.53 -16.76
N SER A 143 -12.64 1.25 -15.54
CA SER A 143 -13.86 1.84 -14.98
C SER A 143 -13.62 2.27 -13.54
N LEU A 144 -14.10 3.47 -13.18
CA LEU A 144 -14.07 3.97 -11.82
C LEU A 144 -15.49 3.98 -11.26
N ALA A 145 -15.72 3.25 -10.18
CA ALA A 145 -16.99 3.22 -9.45
C ALA A 145 -16.81 3.81 -8.05
N HIS A 146 -17.87 4.39 -7.51
CA HIS A 146 -17.94 4.89 -6.14
C HIS A 146 -19.17 4.30 -5.48
N ALA A 147 -19.01 3.81 -4.25
CA ALA A 147 -20.13 3.37 -3.44
C ALA A 147 -19.88 3.74 -1.97
N ALA A 148 -20.92 4.18 -1.28
CA ALA A 148 -20.86 4.46 0.15
C ALA A 148 -21.37 3.25 0.94
N PHE A 149 -20.67 2.90 2.02
CA PHE A 149 -21.20 1.97 3.00
C PHE A 149 -22.36 2.60 3.76
N ALA A 150 -23.50 1.90 3.85
CA ALA A 150 -24.64 2.33 4.67
C ALA A 150 -24.21 2.64 6.10
N GLU A 151 -24.78 3.66 6.73
CA GLU A 151 -24.41 4.12 8.08
C GLU A 151 -24.41 2.99 9.12
N THR A 152 -25.34 2.04 8.98
CA THR A 152 -25.50 0.86 9.84
C THR A 152 -24.42 -0.21 9.66
N THR A 153 -23.59 -0.12 8.62
CA THR A 153 -22.52 -1.09 8.37
C THR A 153 -21.29 -0.74 9.21
N ALA A 154 -20.88 -1.64 10.10
CA ALA A 154 -19.66 -1.45 10.89
C ALA A 154 -18.42 -1.63 10.00
N VAL A 155 -17.74 -0.52 9.68
CA VAL A 155 -16.54 -0.52 8.82
C VAL A 155 -15.33 0.12 9.49
N ALA A 156 -15.53 1.19 10.25
CA ALA A 156 -14.50 1.94 10.98
C ALA A 156 -15.17 2.92 11.95
N TRP A 157 -14.36 3.54 12.81
CA TRP A 157 -14.78 4.61 13.71
C TRP A 157 -13.67 5.64 13.87
N ASN A 158 -14.04 6.90 14.13
CA ASN A 158 -13.07 7.97 14.35
C ASN A 158 -12.55 7.93 15.79
N ARG A 159 -11.28 7.57 15.94
CA ARG A 159 -10.59 7.50 17.24
C ARG A 159 -10.18 8.84 17.85
N SER A 160 -10.50 9.96 17.21
CA SER A 160 -10.15 11.31 17.66
C SER A 160 -11.30 12.30 17.37
N LEU A 161 -12.49 11.94 17.81
CA LEU A 161 -13.73 12.67 17.53
C LEU A 161 -13.69 14.15 17.95
N GLU A 162 -13.07 14.46 19.10
CA GLU A 162 -12.93 15.86 19.56
C GLU A 162 -12.17 16.71 18.54
N ALA A 163 -11.12 16.16 17.92
CA ALA A 163 -10.35 16.86 16.89
C ALA A 163 -11.15 17.02 15.61
N TYR A 164 -11.90 15.98 15.21
CA TYR A 164 -12.81 16.05 14.08
C TYR A 164 -13.85 17.17 14.26
N ASN A 165 -14.46 17.28 15.44
CA ASN A 165 -15.48 18.29 15.75
C ASN A 165 -14.95 19.74 15.84
N ARG A 166 -13.63 19.97 15.76
CA ARG A 166 -13.05 21.32 15.66
C ARG A 166 -13.05 21.86 14.23
N ASN A 167 -13.25 21.01 13.23
CA ASN A 167 -13.32 21.45 11.84
C ASN A 167 -14.62 22.27 11.62
N PRO A 168 -14.55 23.49 11.07
CA PRO A 168 -15.73 24.34 10.89
C PRO A 168 -16.74 23.79 9.87
N GLU A 169 -16.30 22.94 8.94
CA GLU A 169 -17.10 22.38 7.85
C GLU A 169 -17.90 21.13 8.24
N VAL A 170 -17.65 20.54 9.42
CA VAL A 170 -18.31 19.28 9.83
C VAL A 170 -19.47 19.53 10.78
N SER A 171 -20.49 18.68 10.68
CA SER A 171 -21.48 18.58 11.75
C SER A 171 -20.88 17.89 12.95
N LYS A 172 -21.08 18.47 14.15
CA LYS A 172 -20.54 17.92 15.39
C LYS A 172 -21.29 16.63 15.74
N LEU A 173 -20.51 15.58 16.02
CA LEU A 173 -21.04 14.25 16.35
C LEU A 173 -20.69 13.90 17.79
N ASN A 174 -21.54 13.10 18.44
CA ASN A 174 -21.24 12.56 19.77
C ASN A 174 -20.55 11.18 19.67
N HIS A 175 -20.12 10.62 20.81
CA HIS A 175 -19.39 9.34 20.82
C HIS A 175 -20.17 8.16 20.23
N GLN A 176 -21.50 8.13 20.33
CA GLN A 176 -22.32 7.08 19.72
C GLN A 176 -22.30 7.15 18.19
N GLN A 177 -21.98 8.33 17.64
CA GLN A 177 -21.92 8.62 16.21
C GLN A 177 -20.48 8.66 15.66
N CYS A 178 -19.47 8.23 16.42
CA CYS A 178 -18.07 8.27 15.97
C CYS A 178 -17.79 7.46 14.69
N HIS A 179 -18.64 6.48 14.38
CA HIS A 179 -18.64 5.68 13.14
C HIS A 179 -19.16 6.43 11.90
N LEU A 180 -19.69 7.65 12.08
CA LEU A 180 -20.12 8.56 11.02
C LEU A 180 -19.09 9.67 10.77
N ALA A 181 -18.11 9.85 11.67
CA ALA A 181 -17.06 10.85 11.55
C ALA A 181 -15.91 10.41 10.62
N LEU A 182 -16.23 9.88 9.44
CA LEU A 182 -15.28 9.47 8.40
C LEU A 182 -15.91 9.51 7.02
N ASN A 183 -15.08 9.52 5.96
CA ASN A 183 -15.56 9.28 4.61
C ASN A 183 -15.93 7.79 4.44
N ARG A 184 -17.20 7.51 4.18
CA ARG A 184 -17.73 6.16 3.97
C ARG A 184 -17.80 5.74 2.51
N GLU A 185 -17.41 6.62 1.58
CA GLU A 185 -17.30 6.31 0.16
C GLU A 185 -16.00 5.55 -0.13
N MET A 186 -16.13 4.49 -0.93
CA MET A 186 -15.01 3.70 -1.42
C MET A 186 -14.95 3.79 -2.95
N PRO A 187 -14.00 4.57 -3.50
CA PRO A 187 -13.67 4.48 -4.92
C PRO A 187 -13.00 3.15 -5.25
N VAL A 188 -13.41 2.55 -6.37
CA VAL A 188 -12.84 1.33 -6.93
C VAL A 188 -12.51 1.55 -8.41
N LEU A 189 -11.21 1.53 -8.73
CA LEU A 189 -10.72 1.44 -10.11
C LEU A 189 -10.67 -0.04 -10.50
N ALA A 190 -11.51 -0.47 -11.43
CA ALA A 190 -11.49 -1.81 -12.00
C ALA A 190 -10.79 -1.82 -13.36
N ILE A 191 -9.94 -2.83 -13.57
CA ILE A 191 -9.21 -3.10 -14.80
C ILE A 191 -9.80 -4.37 -15.40
N ARG A 192 -10.40 -4.25 -16.58
CA ARG A 192 -11.06 -5.37 -17.27
C ARG A 192 -10.27 -5.79 -18.49
N HIS A 193 -10.03 -7.09 -18.60
CA HIS A 193 -9.45 -7.72 -19.78
C HIS A 193 -10.46 -8.73 -20.33
N GLN A 194 -10.81 -8.61 -21.62
CA GLN A 194 -11.79 -9.50 -22.28
C GLN A 194 -13.13 -9.60 -21.53
N GLY A 195 -13.63 -8.46 -21.03
CA GLY A 195 -14.90 -8.36 -20.30
C GLY A 195 -14.85 -8.79 -18.82
N GLN A 196 -13.77 -9.43 -18.36
CA GLN A 196 -13.62 -9.89 -16.98
C GLN A 196 -12.78 -8.94 -16.14
N VAL A 197 -13.08 -8.79 -14.84
CA VAL A 197 -12.23 -8.02 -13.91
C VAL A 197 -10.94 -8.79 -13.69
N ALA A 198 -9.82 -8.25 -14.15
CA ALA A 198 -8.51 -8.85 -14.03
C ALA A 198 -7.73 -8.32 -12.81
N ALA A 199 -7.91 -7.04 -12.50
CA ALA A 199 -7.35 -6.39 -11.32
C ALA A 199 -8.24 -5.23 -10.86
N PHE A 200 -8.08 -4.78 -9.62
CA PHE A 200 -8.73 -3.57 -9.14
C PHE A 200 -7.90 -2.90 -8.02
N VAL A 201 -8.16 -1.60 -7.80
CA VAL A 201 -7.67 -0.82 -6.66
C VAL A 201 -8.88 -0.28 -5.91
N SER A 202 -9.02 -0.63 -4.65
CA SER A 202 -10.04 -0.09 -3.74
C SER A 202 -9.38 0.82 -2.71
N LEU A 203 -9.91 2.02 -2.53
CA LEU A 203 -9.39 2.98 -1.54
C LEU A 203 -10.43 3.22 -0.46
N PHE A 204 -10.07 2.96 0.80
CA PHE A 204 -10.95 3.19 1.94
C PHE A 204 -10.16 3.60 3.18
N GLY A 205 -10.64 4.62 3.88
CA GLY A 205 -9.95 5.22 5.03
C GLY A 205 -10.16 4.43 6.33
N VAL A 206 -9.34 3.40 6.56
CA VAL A 206 -9.34 2.63 7.81
C VAL A 206 -7.91 2.18 8.16
N HIS A 207 -7.57 2.14 9.44
CA HIS A 207 -6.29 1.58 9.89
C HIS A 207 -6.35 0.05 9.85
N ALA A 208 -5.33 -0.60 9.29
CA ALA A 208 -5.21 -2.06 9.30
C ALA A 208 -4.64 -2.56 10.64
N THR A 209 -5.41 -2.35 11.70
CA THR A 209 -5.10 -2.67 13.12
C THR A 209 -6.20 -3.52 13.75
N ALA A 210 -6.78 -4.43 12.98
CA ALA A 210 -7.80 -5.38 13.46
C ALA A 210 -7.21 -6.44 14.39
#